data_AF-A0A1Y1IHF5-F1
#
_entry.id   AF-A0A1Y1IHF5-F1
#
_cell.length_a   1.000
_cell.length_b   1.000
_cell.length_c   1.000
_cell.angle_alpha   90.00
_cell.angle_beta   90.00
_cell.angle_gamma   90.00
#
_symmetry.space_group_name_H-M   'P 1'
#
loop_
_entity.id
_entity.type
_entity.pdbx_description
1 polymer ?
#
loop_
_entity_poly.entity_id
_entity_poly.type
_entity_poly.pdbx_seq_one_letter_code
_entity_poly.pdbx_strand_id
1 'polypeptide(L)'
;MKPLKGMTPDEELLDLQKKYHLLEGDRKAYYETSQWTIKQNRDTLATAKKENKDLRAQLAAIQAGNSARGTSAGKETARQEMRKLTEQVAELRKKYDDTRQRCLRIQAQVDKQEADTKALEIDAGVYGADTDPSVQQHIRILENRLDKALIKFNEAQSIKRTYEQIVRRLREERITFDNQLAAIGRTLKAKEHDLDDLILMSHEANHAKEIAKADLARVDGAIHHERGARERELADRRAYVLALQNRAKLELSSRMEMRDKNRKDLQTEMLDEAASGDARTPGDGKGEGGEARSAAALDEVQKKITSYEEAFRKIKEATGLTDVNEVIQKFMTQEETANNLKHLTRETQGKIDALNEETAAAKAKVEEVKYSGSGVGGGRRLVDEFEARLADANANCERAQKKYERVAKILVNMKAGTQHVADKLEVIKTDQARDFAAECFPGQAQLTDESIADVLQQCEQRLIRTLDSFAGDDELARAVEEVEMARSTPSGGDSSDGALDQRMQNNVRIGVNAHVTGDEESDGYFTDDEEDERDVPDRLFVKAASLQMMQKAAQRFKKKMGRFTSMAGRHSPSDHGLGSESPLSTLSPNWGSSTPPPVKGKVSQGKKADPE
;
A
#
# COMPACT_ATOMS: atom_id res chain seq x y z
N MET A 1 -199.46 -108.88 -10.65
CA MET A 1 -200.00 -107.78 -9.82
C MET A 1 -198.86 -106.83 -9.45
N LYS A 2 -198.79 -105.54 -9.86
CA LYS A 2 -199.04 -105.02 -11.23
C LYS A 2 -197.82 -105.39 -12.09
N PRO A 3 -198.07 -105.92 -13.29
CA PRO A 3 -197.35 -107.06 -13.81
C PRO A 3 -195.92 -106.69 -14.21
N LEU A 4 -195.00 -107.59 -13.92
CA LEU A 4 -194.08 -108.14 -14.89
C LEU A 4 -194.14 -107.42 -16.25
N LYS A 5 -193.10 -106.70 -16.58
CA LYS A 5 -192.52 -106.86 -17.91
C LYS A 5 -191.08 -107.26 -17.68
N GLY A 6 -190.94 -108.53 -17.29
CA GLY A 6 -189.64 -109.19 -17.26
C GLY A 6 -188.99 -108.99 -18.62
N MET A 7 -187.76 -108.48 -18.57
CA MET A 7 -186.84 -108.56 -19.70
C MET A 7 -186.85 -110.03 -20.13
N THR A 8 -187.17 -110.26 -21.40
CA THR A 8 -187.26 -111.62 -21.89
C THR A 8 -185.89 -112.30 -21.76
N PRO A 9 -185.82 -113.63 -21.55
CA PRO A 9 -184.54 -114.34 -21.48
C PRO A 9 -183.60 -114.01 -22.67
N ASP A 10 -184.16 -113.70 -23.83
CA ASP A 10 -183.43 -113.28 -25.03
C ASP A 10 -182.79 -111.88 -24.90
N GLU A 11 -183.45 -110.95 -24.20
CA GLU A 11 -182.91 -109.62 -23.92
C GLU A 11 -181.79 -109.67 -22.88
N GLU A 12 -181.90 -110.53 -21.86
CA GLU A 12 -180.80 -110.78 -20.89
C GLU A 12 -179.60 -111.46 -21.56
N LEU A 13 -179.83 -112.38 -22.51
CA LEU A 13 -178.77 -113.03 -23.29
C LEU A 13 -178.06 -112.04 -24.23
N LEU A 14 -178.80 -111.16 -24.90
CA LEU A 14 -178.24 -110.10 -25.76
C LEU A 14 -177.39 -109.10 -24.97
N ASP A 15 -177.82 -108.72 -23.77
CA ASP A 15 -177.03 -107.84 -22.89
C ASP A 15 -175.78 -108.55 -22.36
N LEU A 16 -175.86 -109.86 -22.03
CA LEU A 16 -174.69 -110.65 -21.67
C LEU A 16 -173.71 -110.79 -22.85
N GLN A 17 -174.20 -110.98 -24.08
CA GLN A 17 -173.37 -111.03 -25.28
C GLN A 17 -172.69 -109.69 -25.58
N LYS A 18 -173.41 -108.57 -25.46
CA LYS A 18 -172.80 -107.22 -25.57
C LYS A 18 -171.73 -106.99 -24.52
N LYS A 19 -171.99 -107.40 -23.27
CA LYS A 19 -171.02 -107.28 -22.17
C LYS A 19 -169.80 -108.17 -22.39
N TYR A 20 -169.98 -109.37 -22.95
CA TYR A 20 -168.88 -110.25 -23.32
C TYR A 20 -168.01 -109.64 -24.44
N HIS A 21 -168.62 -109.11 -25.51
CA HIS A 21 -167.87 -108.44 -26.58
C HIS A 21 -167.14 -107.18 -26.11
N LEU A 22 -167.74 -106.39 -25.21
CA LEU A 22 -167.07 -105.25 -24.60
C LEU A 22 -165.86 -105.68 -23.76
N LEU A 23 -166.00 -106.75 -22.96
CA LEU A 23 -164.91 -107.34 -22.18
C LEU A 23 -163.81 -107.95 -23.08
N GLU A 24 -164.15 -108.52 -24.23
CA GLU A 24 -163.16 -108.97 -25.22
C GLU A 24 -162.42 -107.79 -25.86
N GLY A 25 -163.13 -106.70 -26.16
CA GLY A 25 -162.55 -105.44 -26.62
C GLY A 25 -161.57 -104.85 -25.62
N ASP A 26 -161.97 -104.76 -24.35
CA ASP A 26 -161.11 -104.31 -23.26
C ASP A 26 -159.91 -105.25 -23.07
N ARG A 27 -160.11 -106.58 -23.09
CA ARG A 27 -159.01 -107.56 -22.98
C ARG A 27 -158.01 -107.39 -24.12
N LYS A 28 -158.47 -107.12 -25.34
CA LYS A 28 -157.61 -106.87 -26.50
C LYS A 28 -156.88 -105.54 -26.38
N ALA A 29 -157.56 -104.47 -25.98
CA ALA A 29 -156.95 -103.16 -25.74
C ALA A 29 -155.88 -103.21 -24.63
N TYR A 30 -156.14 -103.93 -23.53
CA TYR A 30 -155.15 -104.15 -22.46
C TYR A 30 -153.95 -104.95 -22.95
N TYR A 31 -154.16 -105.99 -23.76
CA TYR A 31 -153.06 -106.77 -24.34
C TYR A 31 -152.23 -105.94 -25.32
N GLU A 32 -152.86 -105.19 -26.21
CA GLU A 32 -152.17 -104.30 -27.16
C GLU A 32 -151.40 -103.19 -26.44
N THR A 33 -152.00 -102.57 -25.42
CA THR A 33 -151.34 -101.56 -24.57
C THR A 33 -150.15 -102.17 -23.84
N SER A 34 -150.28 -103.36 -23.26
CA SER A 34 -149.19 -104.07 -22.58
C SER A 34 -148.05 -104.43 -23.53
N GLN A 35 -148.35 -104.94 -24.73
CA GLN A 35 -147.34 -105.24 -25.74
C GLN A 35 -146.62 -103.98 -26.23
N TRP A 36 -147.35 -102.87 -26.40
CA TRP A 36 -146.77 -101.59 -26.76
C TRP A 36 -145.84 -101.05 -25.67
N THR A 37 -146.24 -101.13 -24.38
CA THR A 37 -145.38 -100.75 -23.25
C THR A 37 -144.14 -101.65 -23.16
N ILE A 38 -144.28 -102.96 -23.41
CA ILE A 38 -143.13 -103.88 -23.44
C ILE A 38 -142.17 -103.49 -24.58
N LYS A 39 -142.69 -103.16 -25.76
CA LYS A 39 -141.86 -102.71 -26.90
C LYS A 39 -141.15 -101.40 -26.57
N GLN A 40 -141.85 -100.42 -26.02
CA GLN A 40 -141.27 -99.14 -25.59
C GLN A 40 -140.17 -99.34 -24.55
N ASN A 41 -140.39 -100.20 -23.55
CA ASN A 41 -139.38 -100.54 -22.54
C ASN A 41 -138.16 -101.26 -23.13
N ARG A 42 -138.35 -102.05 -24.19
CA ARG A 42 -137.26 -102.73 -24.88
C ARG A 42 -136.39 -101.75 -25.67
N ASP A 43 -137.01 -100.77 -26.31
CA ASP A 43 -136.31 -99.71 -27.05
C ASP A 43 -135.54 -98.76 -26.10
N THR A 44 -136.13 -98.37 -24.96
CA THR A 44 -135.43 -97.56 -23.94
C THR A 44 -134.25 -98.29 -23.29
N LEU A 45 -134.35 -99.61 -23.11
CA LEU A 45 -133.22 -100.41 -22.63
C LEU A 45 -132.08 -100.47 -23.66
N ALA A 46 -132.40 -100.51 -24.96
CA ALA A 46 -131.42 -100.53 -26.03
C ALA A 46 -130.66 -99.20 -26.13
N THR A 47 -131.35 -98.06 -26.01
CA THR A 47 -130.71 -96.74 -25.98
C THR A 47 -129.81 -96.59 -24.76
N ALA A 48 -130.30 -96.95 -23.56
CA ALA A 48 -129.51 -96.89 -22.34
C ALA A 48 -128.25 -97.77 -22.40
N LYS A 49 -128.31 -98.95 -23.04
CA LYS A 49 -127.13 -99.81 -23.24
C LYS A 49 -126.10 -99.20 -24.20
N LYS A 50 -126.56 -98.53 -25.25
CA LYS A 50 -125.67 -97.83 -26.20
C LYS A 50 -124.95 -96.67 -25.51
N GLU A 51 -125.70 -95.84 -24.77
CA GLU A 51 -125.13 -94.74 -23.98
C GLU A 51 -124.11 -95.24 -22.94
N ASN A 52 -124.39 -96.36 -22.27
CA ASN A 52 -123.43 -96.93 -21.31
C ASN A 52 -122.14 -97.42 -21.98
N LYS A 53 -122.24 -97.97 -23.21
CA LYS A 53 -121.07 -98.36 -23.99
C LYS A 53 -120.24 -97.14 -24.40
N ASP A 54 -120.89 -96.07 -24.84
CA ASP A 54 -120.22 -94.83 -25.25
C ASP A 54 -119.56 -94.13 -24.05
N LEU A 55 -120.20 -94.08 -22.88
CA LEU A 55 -119.62 -93.55 -21.64
C LEU A 55 -118.40 -94.35 -21.16
N ARG A 56 -118.42 -95.69 -21.30
CA ARG A 56 -117.26 -96.54 -20.98
C ARG A 56 -116.09 -96.27 -21.94
N ALA A 57 -116.37 -96.03 -23.22
CA ALA A 57 -115.33 -95.65 -24.19
C ALA A 57 -114.72 -94.28 -23.86
N GLN A 58 -115.54 -93.30 -23.45
CA GLN A 58 -115.06 -91.98 -23.00
C GLN A 58 -114.20 -92.08 -21.74
N LEU A 59 -114.59 -92.90 -20.75
CA LEU A 59 -113.80 -93.13 -19.55
C LEU A 59 -112.45 -93.79 -19.85
N ALA A 60 -112.41 -94.76 -20.77
CA ALA A 60 -111.16 -95.38 -21.20
C ALA A 60 -110.22 -94.37 -21.89
N ALA A 61 -110.76 -93.47 -22.71
CA ALA A 61 -109.99 -92.40 -23.34
C ALA A 61 -109.41 -91.40 -22.32
N ILE A 62 -110.17 -91.03 -21.29
CA ILE A 62 -109.71 -90.14 -20.22
C ILE A 62 -108.65 -90.83 -19.34
N GLN A 63 -108.82 -92.12 -19.02
CA GLN A 63 -107.81 -92.87 -18.25
C GLN A 63 -106.50 -93.08 -19.03
N ALA A 64 -106.58 -93.29 -20.35
CA ALA A 64 -105.41 -93.31 -21.22
C ALA A 64 -104.72 -91.94 -21.30
N GLY A 65 -105.48 -90.84 -21.37
CA GLY A 65 -104.94 -89.47 -21.38
C GLY A 65 -104.35 -89.01 -20.04
N ASN A 66 -104.91 -89.42 -18.91
CA ASN A 66 -104.40 -89.06 -17.58
C ASN A 66 -103.15 -89.86 -17.18
N SER A 67 -102.95 -91.07 -17.72
CA SER A 67 -101.74 -91.86 -17.45
C SER A 67 -100.49 -91.28 -18.14
N ALA A 68 -100.64 -90.44 -19.16
CA ALA A 68 -99.54 -89.75 -19.82
C ALA A 68 -99.05 -88.48 -19.09
N ARG A 69 -99.81 -87.94 -18.12
CA ARG A 69 -99.48 -86.69 -17.40
C ARG A 69 -98.89 -86.92 -16.01
N GLY A 70 -98.63 -88.17 -15.65
CA GLY A 70 -98.26 -88.63 -14.30
C GLY A 70 -96.87 -89.25 -14.17
N THR A 71 -95.88 -88.86 -14.98
CA THR A 71 -94.49 -89.29 -14.73
C THR A 71 -93.85 -88.41 -13.65
N SER A 72 -93.52 -89.01 -12.51
CA SER A 72 -92.79 -88.41 -11.38
C SER A 72 -91.44 -87.79 -11.77
N ALA A 73 -90.84 -88.20 -12.90
CA ALA A 73 -89.58 -87.68 -13.41
C ALA A 73 -89.62 -86.18 -13.79
N GLY A 74 -90.73 -85.66 -14.32
CA GLY A 74 -90.84 -84.25 -14.76
C GLY A 74 -91.00 -83.24 -13.61
N LYS A 75 -91.44 -83.70 -12.43
CA LYS A 75 -91.55 -82.83 -11.23
C LYS A 75 -90.21 -82.69 -10.51
N GLU A 76 -89.37 -83.71 -10.51
CA GLU A 76 -88.06 -83.67 -9.86
C GLU A 76 -87.06 -82.82 -10.65
N THR A 77 -87.08 -82.90 -11.99
CA THR A 77 -86.24 -82.05 -12.86
C THR A 77 -86.61 -80.58 -12.72
N ALA A 78 -87.91 -80.23 -12.77
CA ALA A 78 -88.39 -78.87 -12.55
C ALA A 78 -88.01 -78.33 -11.16
N ARG A 79 -87.99 -79.19 -10.12
CA ARG A 79 -87.60 -78.80 -8.76
C ARG A 79 -86.09 -78.58 -8.62
N GLN A 80 -85.27 -79.36 -9.32
CA GLN A 80 -83.82 -79.16 -9.39
C GLN A 80 -83.44 -77.90 -10.17
N GLU A 81 -84.12 -77.61 -11.28
CA GLU A 81 -83.95 -76.36 -12.04
C GLU A 81 -84.35 -75.13 -11.20
N MET A 82 -85.47 -75.21 -10.47
CA MET A 82 -85.88 -74.18 -9.51
C MET A 82 -84.81 -73.91 -8.44
N ARG A 83 -84.17 -74.95 -7.91
CA ARG A 83 -83.07 -74.80 -6.93
C ARG A 83 -81.86 -74.11 -7.54
N LYS A 84 -81.43 -74.52 -8.74
CA LYS A 84 -80.33 -73.89 -9.46
C LYS A 84 -80.61 -72.42 -9.78
N LEU A 85 -81.83 -72.09 -10.21
CA LEU A 85 -82.24 -70.71 -10.46
C LEU A 85 -82.27 -69.89 -9.16
N THR A 86 -82.73 -70.47 -8.05
CA THR A 86 -82.72 -69.80 -6.74
C THR A 86 -81.29 -69.52 -6.27
N GLU A 87 -80.39 -70.48 -6.45
CA GLU A 87 -78.96 -70.35 -6.12
C GLU A 87 -78.28 -69.29 -7.01
N GLN A 88 -78.56 -69.27 -8.32
CA GLN A 88 -78.09 -68.23 -9.23
C GLN A 88 -78.61 -66.84 -8.85
N VAL A 89 -79.88 -66.71 -8.43
CA VAL A 89 -80.43 -65.45 -7.94
C VAL A 89 -79.75 -65.02 -6.64
N ALA A 90 -79.47 -65.94 -5.72
CA ALA A 90 -78.74 -65.63 -4.49
C ALA A 90 -77.30 -65.18 -4.78
N GLU A 91 -76.60 -65.84 -5.71
CA GLU A 91 -75.27 -65.43 -6.16
C GLU A 91 -75.27 -64.06 -6.84
N LEU A 92 -76.24 -63.78 -7.71
CA LEU A 92 -76.37 -62.49 -8.38
C LEU A 92 -76.68 -61.37 -7.38
N ARG A 93 -77.50 -61.63 -6.37
CA ARG A 93 -77.75 -60.68 -5.26
C ARG A 93 -76.48 -60.41 -4.47
N LYS A 94 -75.73 -61.45 -4.11
CA LYS A 94 -74.44 -61.29 -3.42
C LYS A 94 -73.46 -60.46 -4.26
N LYS A 95 -73.33 -60.76 -5.55
CA LYS A 95 -72.48 -59.97 -6.48
C LYS A 95 -72.96 -58.51 -6.60
N TYR A 96 -74.27 -58.28 -6.61
CA TYR A 96 -74.82 -56.93 -6.61
C TYR A 96 -74.51 -56.18 -5.31
N ASP A 97 -74.66 -56.82 -4.16
CA ASP A 97 -74.35 -56.21 -2.86
C ASP A 97 -72.85 -55.92 -2.73
N ASP A 98 -71.99 -56.84 -3.16
CA ASP A 98 -70.52 -56.68 -3.18
C ASP A 98 -70.10 -55.51 -4.09
N THR A 99 -70.67 -55.43 -5.31
CA THR A 99 -70.38 -54.33 -6.24
C THR A 99 -70.92 -53.00 -5.74
N ARG A 100 -72.12 -52.97 -5.15
CA ARG A 100 -72.68 -51.78 -4.50
C ARG A 100 -71.81 -51.28 -3.35
N GLN A 101 -71.34 -52.17 -2.48
CA GLN A 101 -70.43 -51.81 -1.40
C GLN A 101 -69.08 -51.29 -1.93
N ARG A 102 -68.57 -51.85 -3.04
CA ARG A 102 -67.37 -51.33 -3.71
C ARG A 102 -67.59 -49.92 -4.27
N CYS A 103 -68.72 -49.67 -4.94
CA CYS A 103 -69.05 -48.34 -5.45
C CYS A 103 -69.17 -47.32 -4.30
N LEU A 104 -69.81 -47.68 -3.19
CA LEU A 104 -69.91 -46.79 -2.02
C LEU A 104 -68.55 -46.44 -1.40
N ARG A 105 -67.63 -47.42 -1.31
CA ARG A 105 -66.26 -47.17 -0.84
C ARG A 105 -65.49 -46.24 -1.76
N ILE A 106 -65.60 -46.46 -3.07
CA ILE A 106 -64.94 -45.60 -4.07
C ILE A 106 -65.53 -44.19 -4.01
N GLN A 107 -66.84 -44.04 -3.91
CA GLN A 107 -67.48 -42.72 -3.78
C GLN A 107 -66.99 -41.97 -2.55
N ALA A 108 -66.96 -42.63 -1.38
CA ALA A 108 -66.44 -42.00 -0.16
C ALA A 108 -64.96 -41.59 -0.27
N GLN A 109 -64.16 -42.35 -1.02
CA GLN A 109 -62.76 -42.01 -1.27
C GLN A 109 -62.63 -40.81 -2.23
N VAL A 110 -63.47 -40.73 -3.27
CA VAL A 110 -63.52 -39.59 -4.18
C VAL A 110 -63.94 -38.33 -3.43
N ASP A 111 -65.01 -38.40 -2.62
CA ASP A 111 -65.49 -37.26 -1.83
C ASP A 111 -64.42 -36.74 -0.86
N LYS A 112 -63.65 -37.66 -0.25
CA LYS A 112 -62.50 -37.30 0.59
C LYS A 112 -61.40 -36.60 -0.21
N GLN A 113 -61.02 -37.17 -1.35
CA GLN A 113 -59.98 -36.58 -2.20
C GLN A 113 -60.39 -35.20 -2.74
N GLU A 114 -61.65 -35.01 -3.09
CA GLU A 114 -62.17 -33.69 -3.51
C GLU A 114 -62.14 -32.66 -2.38
N ALA A 115 -62.40 -33.08 -1.13
CA ALA A 115 -62.28 -32.20 0.03
C ALA A 115 -60.81 -31.80 0.28
N ASP A 116 -59.90 -32.78 0.19
CA ASP A 116 -58.46 -32.55 0.35
C ASP A 116 -57.92 -31.62 -0.75
N THR A 117 -58.33 -31.81 -2.02
CA THR A 117 -57.92 -30.91 -3.11
C THR A 117 -58.45 -29.50 -2.93
N LYS A 118 -59.71 -29.33 -2.51
CA LYS A 118 -60.27 -27.99 -2.22
C LYS A 118 -59.54 -27.31 -1.07
N ALA A 119 -59.15 -28.05 -0.03
CA ALA A 119 -58.36 -27.49 1.07
C ALA A 119 -56.97 -27.02 0.59
N LEU A 120 -56.31 -27.83 -0.25
CA LEU A 120 -55.01 -27.47 -0.84
C LEU A 120 -55.12 -26.30 -1.83
N GLU A 121 -56.21 -26.16 -2.58
CA GLU A 121 -56.46 -25.02 -3.46
C GLU A 121 -56.64 -23.71 -2.67
N ILE A 122 -57.35 -23.77 -1.55
CA ILE A 122 -57.50 -22.63 -0.64
C ILE A 122 -56.13 -22.23 -0.07
N ASP A 123 -55.34 -23.19 0.39
CA ASP A 123 -54.00 -22.95 0.94
C ASP A 123 -53.05 -22.39 -0.13
N ALA A 124 -53.05 -22.96 -1.35
CA ALA A 124 -52.28 -22.47 -2.48
C ALA A 124 -52.69 -21.05 -2.91
N GLY A 125 -53.98 -20.69 -2.81
CA GLY A 125 -54.47 -19.34 -3.07
C GLY A 125 -53.95 -18.29 -2.09
N VAL A 126 -53.62 -18.68 -0.86
CA VAL A 126 -53.05 -17.80 0.18
C VAL A 126 -51.56 -17.53 -0.05
N TYR A 127 -50.83 -18.47 -0.66
CA TYR A 127 -49.39 -18.34 -0.95
C TYR A 127 -49.07 -17.94 -2.40
N GLY A 128 -50.04 -18.02 -3.32
CA GLY A 128 -49.85 -17.88 -4.76
C GLY A 128 -50.04 -16.49 -5.35
N ALA A 129 -50.53 -15.51 -4.58
CA ALA A 129 -50.77 -14.16 -5.07
C ALA A 129 -49.99 -13.13 -4.23
N ASP A 130 -48.95 -12.59 -4.84
CA ASP A 130 -48.20 -11.41 -4.44
C ASP A 130 -47.40 -11.50 -3.13
N THR A 131 -46.07 -11.45 -3.27
CA THR A 131 -45.22 -10.93 -2.19
C THR A 131 -45.84 -9.61 -1.74
N ASP A 132 -46.35 -9.54 -0.51
CA ASP A 132 -47.06 -8.38 0.03
C ASP A 132 -46.38 -7.08 -0.48
N PRO A 133 -47.08 -6.23 -1.26
CA PRO A 133 -46.51 -5.00 -1.81
C PRO A 133 -45.81 -4.14 -0.76
N SER A 134 -46.21 -4.26 0.52
CA SER A 134 -45.54 -3.69 1.69
C SER A 134 -44.10 -4.18 1.87
N VAL A 135 -43.86 -5.49 1.74
CA VAL A 135 -42.52 -6.10 1.87
C VAL A 135 -41.63 -5.67 0.71
N GLN A 136 -42.15 -5.66 -0.52
CA GLN A 136 -41.38 -5.19 -1.69
C GLN A 136 -41.04 -3.69 -1.57
N GLN A 137 -41.96 -2.87 -1.08
CA GLN A 137 -41.70 -1.45 -0.82
C GLN A 137 -40.63 -1.27 0.27
N HIS A 138 -40.67 -2.08 1.33
CA HIS A 138 -39.68 -2.05 2.39
C HIS A 138 -38.28 -2.44 1.89
N ILE A 139 -38.19 -3.49 1.06
CA ILE A 139 -36.94 -3.90 0.41
C ILE A 139 -36.35 -2.75 -0.41
N ARG A 140 -37.16 -2.09 -1.26
CA ARG A 140 -36.70 -0.93 -2.05
C ARG A 140 -36.20 0.23 -1.18
N ILE A 141 -36.82 0.49 -0.02
CA ILE A 141 -36.38 1.54 0.90
C ILE A 141 -35.02 1.17 1.52
N LEU A 142 -34.86 -0.09 1.92
CA LEU A 142 -33.60 -0.59 2.49
C LEU A 142 -32.47 -0.57 1.45
N GLU A 143 -32.74 -0.98 0.21
CA GLU A 143 -31.80 -0.89 -0.92
C GLU A 143 -31.36 0.56 -1.15
N ASN A 144 -32.30 1.49 -1.28
CA ASN A 144 -31.98 2.91 -1.44
C ASN A 144 -31.18 3.49 -0.26
N ARG A 145 -31.42 3.00 0.95
CA ARG A 145 -30.67 3.42 2.14
C ARG A 145 -29.26 2.83 2.14
N LEU A 146 -29.11 1.59 1.68
CA LEU A 146 -27.82 0.93 1.51
C LEU A 146 -26.98 1.64 0.45
N ASP A 147 -27.55 1.95 -0.72
CA ASP A 147 -26.87 2.67 -1.78
C ASP A 147 -26.38 4.04 -1.31
N LYS A 148 -27.21 4.79 -0.57
CA LYS A 148 -26.80 6.06 0.04
C LYS A 148 -25.67 5.88 1.05
N ALA A 149 -25.67 4.81 1.84
CA ALA A 149 -24.59 4.51 2.77
C ALA A 149 -23.29 4.15 2.04
N LEU A 150 -23.38 3.38 0.94
CA LEU A 150 -22.24 3.02 0.10
C LEU A 150 -21.62 4.25 -0.60
N ILE A 151 -22.44 5.15 -1.13
CA ILE A 151 -21.95 6.41 -1.71
C ILE A 151 -21.20 7.23 -0.67
N LYS A 152 -21.77 7.41 0.54
CA LYS A 152 -21.13 8.13 1.65
C LYS A 152 -19.84 7.44 2.11
N PHE A 153 -19.81 6.11 2.16
CA PHE A 153 -18.62 5.35 2.50
C PHE A 153 -17.51 5.57 1.47
N ASN A 154 -17.82 5.48 0.17
CA ASN A 154 -16.86 5.70 -0.90
C ASN A 154 -16.32 7.14 -0.92
N GLU A 155 -17.18 8.13 -0.65
CA GLU A 155 -16.77 9.53 -0.50
C GLU A 155 -15.89 9.73 0.74
N ALA A 156 -16.24 9.15 1.88
CA ALA A 156 -15.39 9.19 3.07
C ALA A 156 -14.03 8.50 2.84
N GLN A 157 -14.01 7.39 2.08
CA GLN A 157 -12.76 6.71 1.71
C GLN A 157 -11.91 7.55 0.76
N SER A 158 -12.50 8.26 -0.21
CA SER A 158 -11.74 9.14 -1.10
C SER A 158 -11.13 10.31 -0.33
N ILE A 159 -11.89 10.94 0.57
CA ILE A 159 -11.42 11.99 1.49
C ILE A 159 -10.32 11.45 2.43
N LYS A 160 -10.48 10.24 2.97
CA LYS A 160 -9.45 9.62 3.80
C LYS A 160 -8.14 9.46 3.04
N ARG A 161 -8.19 8.96 1.80
CA ARG A 161 -7.01 8.77 0.95
C ARG A 161 -6.29 10.09 0.67
N THR A 162 -7.02 11.19 0.43
CA THR A 162 -6.40 12.51 0.23
C THR A 162 -5.73 13.01 1.50
N TYR A 163 -6.36 12.87 2.67
CA TYR A 163 -5.72 13.22 3.95
C TYR A 163 -4.50 12.35 4.24
N GLU A 164 -4.55 11.05 3.98
CA GLU A 164 -3.39 10.16 4.11
C GLU A 164 -2.23 10.57 3.19
N GLN A 165 -2.53 11.06 1.99
CA GLN A 165 -1.51 11.59 1.08
C GLN A 165 -0.93 12.91 1.61
N ILE A 166 -1.77 13.82 2.10
CA ILE A 166 -1.32 15.08 2.72
C ILE A 166 -0.42 14.79 3.93
N VAL A 167 -0.82 13.87 4.80
CA VAL A 167 -0.03 13.48 5.98
C VAL A 167 1.30 12.85 5.59
N ARG A 168 1.34 11.98 4.57
CA ARG A 168 2.60 11.43 4.05
C ARG A 168 3.54 12.54 3.57
N ARG A 169 3.03 13.45 2.74
CA ARG A 169 3.81 14.59 2.24
C ARG A 169 4.33 15.48 3.38
N LEU A 170 3.49 15.79 4.37
CA LEU A 170 3.92 16.58 5.52
C LEU A 170 4.99 15.88 6.38
N ARG A 171 4.94 14.55 6.47
CA ARG A 171 6.00 13.77 7.15
C ARG A 171 7.31 13.80 6.37
N GLU A 172 7.26 13.66 5.05
CA GLU A 172 8.43 13.78 4.15
C GLU A 172 9.03 15.19 4.22
N GLU A 173 8.20 16.23 4.18
CA GLU A 173 8.61 17.63 4.34
C GLU A 173 9.25 17.86 5.71
N ARG A 174 8.68 17.32 6.80
CA ARG A 174 9.27 17.42 8.15
C ARG A 174 10.70 16.85 8.20
N ILE A 175 10.91 15.65 7.66
CA ILE A 175 12.24 15.03 7.62
C ILE A 175 13.22 15.91 6.81
N THR A 176 12.75 16.49 5.70
CA THR A 176 13.56 17.39 4.88
C THR A 176 13.95 18.66 5.64
N PHE A 177 13.03 19.26 6.40
CA PHE A 177 13.32 20.43 7.22
C PHE A 177 14.28 20.11 8.36
N ASP A 178 14.16 18.95 9.01
CA ASP A 178 15.09 18.52 10.06
C ASP A 178 16.53 18.38 9.50
N ASN A 179 16.67 17.83 8.28
CA ASN A 179 17.97 17.74 7.60
C ASN A 179 18.54 19.12 7.25
N GLN A 180 17.72 20.04 6.76
CA GLN A 180 18.13 21.43 6.47
C GLN A 180 18.55 22.16 7.76
N LEU A 181 17.79 22.01 8.85
CA LEU A 181 18.13 22.57 10.15
C LEU A 181 19.44 21.99 10.70
N ALA A 182 19.66 20.67 10.56
CA ALA A 182 20.91 20.04 10.96
C ALA A 182 22.11 20.52 10.11
N ALA A 183 21.91 20.76 8.80
CA ALA A 183 22.93 21.34 7.93
C ALA A 183 23.26 22.78 8.35
N ILE A 184 22.24 23.62 8.55
CA ILE A 184 22.42 25.01 9.02
C ILE A 184 23.10 25.02 10.40
N GLY A 185 22.67 24.15 11.31
CA GLY A 185 23.27 24.01 12.65
C GLY A 185 24.76 23.61 12.60
N ARG A 186 25.16 22.74 11.67
CA ARG A 186 26.59 22.44 11.43
C ARG A 186 27.34 23.66 10.91
N THR A 187 26.77 24.40 9.96
CA THR A 187 27.43 25.60 9.43
C THR A 187 27.55 26.71 10.48
N LEU A 188 26.56 26.85 11.36
CA LEU A 188 26.61 27.81 12.46
C LEU A 188 27.73 27.47 13.43
N LYS A 189 27.83 26.21 13.87
CA LYS A 189 28.92 25.76 14.74
C LYS A 189 30.30 25.95 14.13
N ALA A 190 30.45 25.70 12.82
CA ALA A 190 31.71 25.97 12.12
C ALA A 190 32.04 27.47 12.12
N LYS A 191 31.03 28.33 11.92
CA LYS A 191 31.21 29.80 11.94
C LYS A 191 31.47 30.35 13.33
N GLU A 192 30.91 29.75 14.37
CA GLU A 192 31.22 30.05 15.77
C GLU A 192 32.69 29.72 16.07
N HIS A 193 33.16 28.54 15.64
CA HIS A 193 34.58 28.18 15.75
C HIS A 193 35.49 29.14 14.97
N ASP A 194 35.15 29.48 13.73
CA ASP A 194 35.90 30.47 12.93
C ASP A 194 35.97 31.84 13.65
N LEU A 195 34.89 32.23 14.34
CA LEU A 195 34.84 33.48 15.10
C LEU A 195 35.75 33.42 16.34
N ASP A 196 35.73 32.31 17.06
CA ASP A 196 36.60 32.10 18.23
C ASP A 196 38.09 32.15 17.82
N ASP A 197 38.45 31.48 16.73
CA ASP A 197 39.81 31.53 16.16
C ASP A 197 40.19 32.96 15.78
N LEU A 198 39.28 33.72 15.16
CA LEU A 198 39.53 35.11 14.79
C LEU A 198 39.70 36.02 16.02
N ILE A 199 38.97 35.77 17.11
CA ILE A 199 39.13 36.48 18.38
C ILE A 199 40.51 36.18 18.96
N LEU A 200 40.95 34.92 18.94
CA LEU A 200 42.29 34.54 19.41
C LEU A 200 43.39 35.23 18.59
N MET A 201 43.29 35.19 17.26
CA MET A 201 44.20 35.90 16.35
C MET A 201 44.20 37.41 16.61
N SER A 202 43.04 38.02 16.89
CA SER A 202 42.93 39.43 17.24
C SER A 202 43.64 39.74 18.57
N HIS A 203 43.53 38.87 19.57
CA HIS A 203 44.26 39.01 20.82
C HIS A 203 45.78 38.92 20.60
N GLU A 204 46.25 37.95 19.81
CA GLU A 204 47.66 37.80 19.45
C GLU A 204 48.19 39.01 18.68
N ALA A 205 47.44 39.51 17.69
CA ALA A 205 47.80 40.68 16.92
C ALA A 205 47.87 41.96 17.79
N ASN A 206 46.92 42.12 18.72
CA ASN A 206 46.96 43.23 19.68
C ASN A 206 48.14 43.11 20.63
N HIS A 207 48.46 41.90 21.10
CA HIS A 207 49.63 41.68 21.95
C HIS A 207 50.94 42.00 21.24
N ALA A 208 51.11 41.51 20.00
CA ALA A 208 52.27 41.83 19.16
C ALA A 208 52.40 43.34 18.91
N LYS A 209 51.28 44.03 18.66
CA LYS A 209 51.25 45.49 18.52
C LYS A 209 51.68 46.21 19.79
N GLU A 210 51.21 45.79 20.97
CA GLU A 210 51.61 46.41 22.24
C GLU A 210 53.08 46.14 22.58
N ILE A 211 53.61 44.95 22.27
CA ILE A 211 55.04 44.66 22.37
C ILE A 211 55.84 45.61 21.46
N ALA A 212 55.45 45.72 20.18
CA ALA A 212 56.15 46.58 19.22
C ALA A 212 56.11 48.06 19.64
N LYS A 213 54.99 48.54 20.19
CA LYS A 213 54.89 49.89 20.75
C LYS A 213 55.78 50.07 21.98
N ALA A 214 55.82 49.10 22.88
CA ALA A 214 56.66 49.15 24.07
C ALA A 214 58.15 49.18 23.68
N ASP A 215 58.54 48.37 22.70
CA ASP A 215 59.91 48.38 22.15
C ASP A 215 60.24 49.70 21.45
N LEU A 216 59.32 50.25 20.65
CA LEU A 216 59.47 51.57 20.05
C LEU A 216 59.69 52.64 21.13
N ALA A 217 58.83 52.69 22.15
CA ALA A 217 58.95 53.64 23.25
C ALA A 217 60.27 53.48 24.03
N ARG A 218 60.74 52.24 24.22
CA ARG A 218 62.02 51.94 24.86
C ARG A 218 63.19 52.46 24.03
N VAL A 219 63.18 52.23 22.72
CA VAL A 219 64.23 52.70 21.80
C VAL A 219 64.21 54.22 21.68
N ASP A 220 63.04 54.83 21.55
CA ASP A 220 62.89 56.29 21.53
C ASP A 220 63.42 56.92 22.82
N GLY A 221 63.06 56.35 23.98
CA GLY A 221 63.58 56.77 25.28
C GLY A 221 65.11 56.66 25.38
N ALA A 222 65.69 55.57 24.87
CA ALA A 222 67.14 55.40 24.82
C ALA A 222 67.81 56.44 23.91
N ILE A 223 67.26 56.71 22.73
CA ILE A 223 67.76 57.74 21.81
C ILE A 223 67.66 59.14 22.44
N HIS A 224 66.54 59.46 23.10
CA HIS A 224 66.39 60.73 23.81
C HIS A 224 67.40 60.89 24.95
N HIS A 225 67.62 59.84 25.74
CA HIS A 225 68.63 59.85 26.80
C HIS A 225 70.04 60.03 26.20
N GLU A 226 70.39 59.32 25.13
CA GLU A 226 71.69 59.43 24.50
C GLU A 226 71.90 60.83 23.90
N ARG A 227 70.89 61.39 23.22
CA ARG A 227 70.93 62.77 22.71
C ARG A 227 71.12 63.78 23.83
N GLY A 228 70.37 63.66 24.93
CA GLY A 228 70.51 64.54 26.09
C GLY A 228 71.85 64.39 26.82
N ALA A 229 72.41 63.18 26.86
CA ALA A 229 73.75 62.94 27.40
C ALA A 229 74.83 63.59 26.53
N ARG A 230 74.75 63.41 25.21
CA ARG A 230 75.65 64.08 24.24
C ARG A 230 75.54 65.60 24.29
N GLU A 231 74.33 66.13 24.43
CA GLU A 231 74.10 67.58 24.56
C GLU A 231 74.70 68.14 25.86
N ARG A 232 74.53 67.43 26.98
CA ARG A 232 75.19 67.77 28.25
C ARG A 232 76.71 67.75 28.11
N GLU A 233 77.29 66.70 27.53
CA GLU A 233 78.74 66.61 27.30
C GLU A 233 79.25 67.75 26.40
N LEU A 234 78.51 68.11 25.34
CA LEU A 234 78.84 69.25 24.49
C LEU A 234 78.71 70.59 25.23
N ALA A 235 77.69 70.75 26.09
CA ALA A 235 77.52 71.94 26.92
C ALA A 235 78.67 72.09 27.93
N ASP A 236 79.07 71.01 28.61
CA ASP A 236 80.20 70.99 29.54
C ASP A 236 81.50 71.35 28.82
N ARG A 237 81.75 70.79 27.63
CA ARG A 237 82.91 71.16 26.79
C ARG A 237 82.87 72.63 26.38
N ARG A 238 81.72 73.16 25.97
CA ARG A 238 81.56 74.59 25.63
C ARG A 238 81.82 75.49 26.84
N ALA A 239 81.29 75.13 28.00
CA ALA A 239 81.51 75.85 29.26
C ALA A 239 83.00 75.84 29.65
N TYR A 240 83.68 74.71 29.51
CA TYR A 240 85.12 74.60 29.76
C TYR A 240 85.95 75.50 28.82
N VAL A 241 85.63 75.51 27.52
CA VAL A 241 86.30 76.41 26.55
C VAL A 241 86.04 77.88 26.88
N LEU A 242 84.80 78.25 27.22
CA LEU A 242 84.48 79.62 27.63
C LEU A 242 85.22 80.02 28.91
N ALA A 243 85.35 79.12 29.89
CA ALA A 243 86.11 79.37 31.12
C ALA A 243 87.60 79.61 30.83
N LEU A 244 88.20 78.81 29.95
CA LEU A 244 89.58 79.02 29.48
C LEU A 244 89.75 80.37 28.76
N GLN A 245 88.83 80.72 27.86
CA GLN A 245 88.85 82.02 27.18
C GLN A 245 88.70 83.19 28.16
N ASN A 246 87.80 83.09 29.14
CA ASN A 246 87.63 84.09 30.18
C ASN A 246 88.88 84.22 31.05
N ARG A 247 89.53 83.09 31.42
CA ARG A 247 90.80 83.10 32.16
C ARG A 247 91.91 83.77 31.35
N ALA A 248 92.04 83.44 30.06
CA ALA A 248 93.01 84.08 29.17
C ALA A 248 92.75 85.59 29.01
N LYS A 249 91.48 86.02 28.92
CA LYS A 249 91.10 87.44 28.91
C LYS A 249 91.43 88.14 30.22
N LEU A 250 91.17 87.49 31.37
CA LEU A 250 91.53 88.01 32.70
C LEU A 250 93.04 88.11 32.85
N GLU A 251 93.81 87.13 32.41
CA GLU A 251 95.29 87.17 32.39
C GLU A 251 95.80 88.30 31.49
N LEU A 252 95.20 88.51 30.31
CA LEU A 252 95.56 89.63 29.42
C LEU A 252 95.17 90.99 30.03
N SER A 253 93.98 91.09 30.64
CA SER A 253 93.54 92.30 31.35
C SER A 253 94.46 92.62 32.53
N SER A 254 94.83 91.62 33.33
CA SER A 254 95.77 91.76 34.44
C SER A 254 97.17 92.15 33.96
N ARG A 255 97.64 91.59 32.83
CA ARG A 255 98.89 92.03 32.17
C ARG A 255 98.81 93.47 31.70
N MET A 256 97.68 93.91 31.13
CA MET A 256 97.46 95.29 30.72
C MET A 256 97.43 96.23 31.93
N GLU A 257 96.78 95.85 33.03
CA GLU A 257 96.78 96.59 34.29
C GLU A 257 98.17 96.67 34.93
N MET A 258 98.95 95.58 34.90
CA MET A 258 100.35 95.58 35.33
C MET A 258 101.22 96.45 34.43
N ARG A 259 100.97 96.49 33.11
CA ARG A 259 101.66 97.40 32.20
C ARG A 259 101.26 98.87 32.43
N ASP A 260 100.02 99.14 32.79
CA ASP A 260 99.55 100.49 33.14
C ASP A 260 100.06 100.93 34.53
N LYS A 261 100.19 100.01 35.49
CA LYS A 261 100.90 100.24 36.77
C LYS A 261 102.39 100.48 36.53
N ASN A 262 103.07 99.58 35.82
CA ASN A 262 104.48 99.75 35.45
C ASN A 262 104.70 101.00 34.58
N ARG A 263 103.74 101.45 33.76
CA ARG A 263 103.84 102.74 33.05
C ARG A 263 103.70 103.93 34.00
N LYS A 264 102.84 103.83 35.02
CA LYS A 264 102.77 104.83 36.09
C LYS A 264 104.04 104.81 36.95
N ASP A 265 104.58 103.65 37.27
CA ASP A 265 105.82 103.48 38.05
C ASP A 265 107.05 103.93 37.25
N LEU A 266 107.19 103.56 35.96
CA LEU A 266 108.24 104.10 35.07
C LEU A 266 108.10 105.61 34.84
N GLN A 267 106.88 106.15 34.80
CA GLN A 267 106.68 107.60 34.72
C GLN A 267 107.05 108.32 36.02
N THR A 268 107.19 107.57 37.13
CA THR A 268 107.63 108.07 38.44
C THR A 268 109.12 107.81 38.70
N GLU A 269 109.73 106.80 38.04
CA GLU A 269 111.15 106.45 38.15
C GLU A 269 112.06 107.04 37.04
N MET A 270 111.52 107.68 35.99
CA MET A 270 112.31 108.31 34.91
C MET A 270 112.80 109.75 35.21
N LEU A 271 112.97 110.11 36.48
CA LEU A 271 113.51 111.42 36.91
C LEU A 271 114.82 111.35 37.70
N ASP A 272 115.50 110.20 37.79
CA ASP A 272 116.81 110.12 38.45
C ASP A 272 117.78 109.13 37.76
N GLU A 273 118.69 109.73 36.99
CA GLU A 273 120.10 109.36 36.76
C GLU A 273 120.48 107.87 36.51
N ALA A 274 120.80 107.47 35.28
CA ALA A 274 122.16 107.46 34.69
C ALA A 274 123.27 106.78 35.52
N ALA A 275 123.76 105.61 35.07
CA ALA A 275 125.20 105.31 34.83
C ALA A 275 125.53 103.80 34.75
N SER A 276 126.35 103.44 33.74
CA SER A 276 127.23 102.23 33.60
C SER A 276 126.56 100.86 33.39
N GLY A 277 127.08 99.92 32.59
CA GLY A 277 128.28 99.81 31.74
C GLY A 277 128.64 98.32 31.50
N ASP A 278 129.03 97.97 30.25
CA ASP A 278 129.94 96.87 29.83
C ASP A 278 129.53 95.37 30.05
N ALA A 279 129.86 94.34 29.24
CA ALA A 279 130.48 94.14 27.93
C ALA A 279 130.42 92.63 27.50
N ARG A 280 130.77 92.38 26.22
CA ARG A 280 131.45 91.19 25.64
C ARG A 280 130.68 90.26 24.68
N THR A 281 130.86 90.57 23.39
CA THR A 281 131.04 89.72 22.18
C THR A 281 132.24 88.73 22.32
N PRO A 282 132.65 87.89 21.34
CA PRO A 282 132.09 87.47 20.02
C PRO A 282 132.30 85.95 19.64
N GLY A 283 131.87 85.54 18.44
CA GLY A 283 132.74 84.79 17.52
C GLY A 283 132.53 83.28 17.27
N ASP A 284 131.90 82.98 16.13
CA ASP A 284 132.31 82.11 14.99
C ASP A 284 133.29 80.91 15.19
N GLY A 285 133.05 79.78 14.50
CA GLY A 285 134.08 78.73 14.32
C GLY A 285 133.64 77.31 13.95
N LYS A 286 134.03 76.87 12.74
CA LYS A 286 133.93 75.54 12.10
C LYS A 286 134.71 74.38 12.80
N GLY A 287 134.38 73.14 12.42
CA GLY A 287 135.30 71.97 12.37
C GLY A 287 134.64 70.67 12.84
N GLU A 288 134.10 69.83 11.95
CA GLU A 288 134.75 68.65 11.31
C GLU A 288 135.19 67.52 12.26
N GLY A 289 134.65 66.31 12.00
CA GLY A 289 135.49 65.12 11.88
C GLY A 289 135.30 64.00 12.90
N GLY A 290 134.53 62.98 12.53
CA GLY A 290 134.85 61.60 12.87
C GLY A 290 133.73 60.80 13.53
N GLU A 291 133.00 59.99 12.75
CA GLU A 291 132.41 58.71 13.19
C GLU A 291 131.79 57.92 12.01
N ALA A 292 132.54 57.79 10.91
CA ALA A 292 132.07 57.19 9.65
C ALA A 292 131.89 55.65 9.65
N ARG A 293 131.86 54.99 10.82
CA ARG A 293 131.56 53.54 10.92
C ARG A 293 130.38 53.18 11.82
N SER A 294 129.99 54.06 12.76
CA SER A 294 128.73 53.94 13.52
C SER A 294 127.55 54.53 12.74
N ALA A 295 127.80 55.60 11.96
CA ALA A 295 126.79 56.28 11.15
C ALA A 295 126.16 55.37 10.09
N ALA A 296 126.88 54.42 9.48
CA ALA A 296 126.30 53.57 8.43
C ALA A 296 125.29 52.53 8.98
N ALA A 297 125.55 51.96 10.16
CA ALA A 297 124.62 51.05 10.82
C ALA A 297 123.42 51.81 11.41
N LEU A 298 123.66 52.99 11.98
CA LEU A 298 122.59 53.89 12.43
C LEU A 298 121.77 54.45 11.26
N ASP A 299 122.37 54.72 10.11
CA ASP A 299 121.68 55.19 8.91
C ASP A 299 120.82 54.07 8.28
N GLU A 300 121.26 52.81 8.32
CA GLU A 300 120.42 51.69 7.90
C GLU A 300 119.24 51.44 8.85
N VAL A 301 119.46 51.55 10.16
CA VAL A 301 118.39 51.49 11.17
C VAL A 301 117.44 52.69 11.03
N GLN A 302 117.98 53.89 10.79
CA GLN A 302 117.19 55.10 10.58
C GLN A 302 116.37 55.01 9.29
N LYS A 303 116.92 54.46 8.20
CA LYS A 303 116.18 54.20 6.96
C LYS A 303 115.03 53.21 7.15
N LYS A 304 115.23 52.17 7.98
CA LYS A 304 114.15 51.25 8.36
C LYS A 304 113.09 51.94 9.22
N ILE A 305 113.49 52.77 10.17
CA ILE A 305 112.58 53.58 10.99
C ILE A 305 111.78 54.55 10.11
N THR A 306 112.41 55.29 9.20
CA THR A 306 111.71 56.20 8.28
C THR A 306 110.77 55.44 7.34
N SER A 307 111.16 54.26 6.88
CA SER A 307 110.28 53.40 6.06
C SER A 307 109.05 52.94 6.84
N TYR A 308 109.22 52.51 8.10
CA TYR A 308 108.09 52.18 8.96
C TYR A 308 107.25 53.40 9.31
N GLU A 309 107.84 54.56 9.59
CA GLU A 309 107.13 55.82 9.84
C GLU A 309 106.33 56.30 8.62
N GLU A 310 106.85 56.15 7.40
CA GLU A 310 106.14 56.44 6.16
C GLU A 310 104.99 55.46 5.93
N ALA A 311 105.20 54.16 6.18
CA ALA A 311 104.14 53.15 6.11
C ALA A 311 103.05 53.43 7.15
N PHE A 312 103.42 53.80 8.38
CA PHE A 312 102.50 54.19 9.43
C PHE A 312 101.77 55.50 9.12
N ARG A 313 102.42 56.50 8.51
CA ARG A 313 101.73 57.72 8.03
C ARG A 313 100.69 57.39 6.97
N LYS A 314 101.02 56.52 6.01
CA LYS A 314 100.04 56.08 5.00
C LYS A 314 98.86 55.36 5.63
N ILE A 315 99.09 54.48 6.61
CA ILE A 315 98.02 53.82 7.36
C ILE A 315 97.21 54.86 8.15
N LYS A 316 97.87 55.81 8.81
CA LYS A 316 97.24 56.90 9.58
C LYS A 316 96.36 57.79 8.72
N GLU A 317 96.82 58.11 7.52
CA GLU A 317 96.09 58.92 6.54
C GLU A 317 94.92 58.14 5.92
N ALA A 318 95.09 56.84 5.67
CA ALA A 318 94.03 55.98 5.14
C ALA A 318 92.96 55.61 6.19
N THR A 319 93.33 55.46 7.46
CA THR A 319 92.39 55.13 8.55
C THR A 319 91.83 56.37 9.26
N GLY A 320 92.47 57.53 9.12
CA GLY A 320 92.04 58.81 9.69
C GLY A 320 92.18 58.92 11.21
N LEU A 321 92.90 57.99 11.86
CA LEU A 321 93.08 57.94 13.32
C LEU A 321 94.38 58.63 13.74
N THR A 322 94.38 59.42 14.82
CA THR A 322 95.56 60.21 15.21
C THR A 322 96.53 59.47 16.14
N ASP A 323 96.07 58.44 16.84
CA ASP A 323 96.86 57.66 17.80
C ASP A 323 97.16 56.24 17.29
N VAL A 324 98.40 55.78 17.49
CA VAL A 324 98.87 54.45 17.06
C VAL A 324 98.14 53.35 17.81
N ASN A 325 97.83 53.56 19.09
CA ASN A 325 97.11 52.58 19.90
C ASN A 325 95.66 52.39 19.43
N GLU A 326 95.00 53.46 18.97
CA GLU A 326 93.66 53.37 18.39
C GLU A 326 93.65 52.60 17.07
N VAL A 327 94.69 52.74 16.24
CA VAL A 327 94.86 51.96 15.00
C VAL A 327 94.98 50.47 15.33
N ILE A 328 95.78 50.11 16.34
CA ILE A 328 95.97 48.70 16.75
C ILE A 328 94.66 48.12 17.30
N GLN A 329 93.97 48.84 18.20
CA GLN A 329 92.68 48.38 18.72
C GLN A 329 91.62 48.25 17.63
N LYS A 330 91.55 49.20 16.69
CA LYS A 330 90.63 49.09 15.54
C LYS A 330 91.00 47.92 14.64
N PHE A 331 92.28 47.66 14.37
CA PHE A 331 92.70 46.50 13.58
C PHE A 331 92.28 45.18 14.25
N MET A 332 92.52 45.05 15.56
CA MET A 332 92.15 43.84 16.31
C MET A 332 90.62 43.62 16.35
N THR A 333 89.87 44.68 16.65
CA THR A 333 88.39 44.60 16.70
C THR A 333 87.76 44.48 15.31
N GLN A 334 88.40 45.00 14.27
CA GLN A 334 87.95 44.87 12.88
C GLN A 334 88.12 43.42 12.38
N GLU A 335 89.17 42.73 12.79
CA GLU A 335 89.34 41.30 12.48
C GLU A 335 88.28 40.44 13.20
N GLU A 336 88.02 40.71 14.47
CA GLU A 336 86.96 40.03 15.24
C GLU A 336 85.57 40.27 14.65
N THR A 337 85.25 41.52 14.30
CA THR A 337 83.95 41.86 13.67
C THR A 337 83.83 41.28 12.26
N ALA A 338 84.91 41.26 11.47
CA ALA A 338 84.92 40.61 10.17
C ALA A 338 84.74 39.09 10.28
N ASN A 339 85.36 38.45 11.27
CA ASN A 339 85.19 37.02 11.53
C ASN A 339 83.77 36.69 12.02
N ASN A 340 83.19 37.52 12.89
CA ASN A 340 81.80 37.38 13.33
C ASN A 340 80.81 37.57 12.16
N LEU A 341 81.04 38.56 11.29
CA LEU A 341 80.22 38.74 10.08
C LEU A 341 80.33 37.55 9.14
N LYS A 342 81.55 37.03 8.89
CA LYS A 342 81.73 35.80 8.09
C LYS A 342 81.02 34.59 8.71
N HIS A 343 81.04 34.46 10.03
CA HIS A 343 80.32 33.41 10.74
C HIS A 343 78.82 33.56 10.56
N LEU A 344 78.29 34.76 10.79
CA LEU A 344 76.87 35.06 10.62
C LEU A 344 76.41 34.86 9.17
N THR A 345 77.21 35.27 8.18
CA THR A 345 76.94 35.01 6.76
C THR A 345 76.91 33.51 6.45
N ARG A 346 77.82 32.72 7.04
CA ARG A 346 77.81 31.27 6.87
C ARG A 346 76.57 30.64 7.50
N GLU A 347 76.18 31.09 8.69
CA GLU A 347 74.99 30.58 9.39
C GLU A 347 73.70 30.97 8.67
N THR A 348 73.58 32.21 8.18
CA THR A 348 72.41 32.64 7.40
C THR A 348 72.35 31.92 6.06
N GLN A 349 73.49 31.71 5.39
CA GLN A 349 73.53 30.90 4.16
C GLN A 349 73.10 29.46 4.42
N GLY A 350 73.56 28.85 5.52
CA GLY A 350 73.11 27.51 5.92
C GLY A 350 71.60 27.42 6.20
N LYS A 351 71.02 28.46 6.82
CA LYS A 351 69.56 28.55 7.02
C LYS A 351 68.81 28.70 5.70
N ILE A 352 69.34 29.48 4.75
CA ILE A 352 68.75 29.62 3.41
C ILE A 352 68.77 28.28 2.67
N ASP A 353 69.88 27.55 2.72
CA ASP A 353 70.02 26.26 2.05
C ASP A 353 69.07 25.21 2.65
N ALA A 354 68.96 25.15 3.99
CA ALA A 354 68.01 24.27 4.68
C ALA A 354 66.54 24.59 4.34
N LEU A 355 66.17 25.87 4.33
CA LEU A 355 64.81 26.30 3.94
C LEU A 355 64.52 26.01 2.46
N ASN A 356 65.51 26.14 1.58
CA ASN A 356 65.38 25.77 0.18
C ASN A 356 65.18 24.26 0.00
N GLU A 357 65.88 23.44 0.77
CA GLU A 357 65.73 21.98 0.76
C GLU A 357 64.35 21.56 1.30
N GLU A 358 63.88 22.17 2.39
CA GLU A 358 62.52 21.95 2.92
C GLU A 358 61.46 22.38 1.91
N THR A 359 61.65 23.52 1.24
CA THR A 359 60.74 24.01 0.20
C THR A 359 60.73 23.06 -1.01
N ALA A 360 61.89 22.53 -1.40
CA ALA A 360 61.99 21.55 -2.49
C ALA A 360 61.30 20.23 -2.12
N ALA A 361 61.49 19.74 -0.90
CA ALA A 361 60.83 18.54 -0.39
C ALA A 361 59.31 18.71 -0.29
N ALA A 362 58.84 19.88 0.19
CA ALA A 362 57.42 20.21 0.24
C ALA A 362 56.82 20.31 -1.17
N LYS A 363 57.53 20.92 -2.14
CA LYS A 363 57.12 20.94 -3.55
C LYS A 363 57.06 19.54 -4.15
N ALA A 364 58.05 18.69 -3.87
CA ALA A 364 58.06 17.30 -4.34
C ALA A 364 56.86 16.52 -3.79
N LYS A 365 56.51 16.67 -2.51
CA LYS A 365 55.29 16.07 -1.93
C LYS A 365 54.01 16.63 -2.55
N VAL A 366 53.96 17.92 -2.84
CA VAL A 366 52.81 18.54 -3.52
C VAL A 366 52.66 18.01 -4.94
N GLU A 367 53.75 17.87 -5.69
CA GLU A 367 53.74 17.25 -7.01
C GLU A 367 53.35 15.77 -6.89
N GLU A 368 53.91 15.03 -5.95
CA GLU A 368 53.51 13.64 -5.68
C GLU A 368 52.01 13.55 -5.40
N VAL A 369 51.43 14.40 -4.55
CA VAL A 369 49.98 14.40 -4.27
C VAL A 369 49.15 14.84 -5.48
N LYS A 370 49.61 15.84 -6.24
CA LYS A 370 48.95 16.28 -7.47
C LYS A 370 48.97 15.19 -8.55
N TYR A 371 50.04 14.42 -8.69
CA TYR A 371 50.15 13.40 -9.73
C TYR A 371 49.76 11.99 -9.26
N SER A 372 49.75 11.72 -7.95
CA SER A 372 49.23 10.47 -7.37
C SER A 372 47.73 10.52 -7.07
N GLY A 373 47.16 11.71 -6.80
CA GLY A 373 45.74 11.92 -6.50
C GLY A 373 44.94 12.62 -7.60
N SER A 374 45.59 13.26 -8.58
CA SER A 374 44.93 14.03 -9.65
C SER A 374 45.47 13.69 -11.05
N GLY A 375 45.82 12.42 -11.27
CA GLY A 375 45.75 11.88 -12.62
C GLY A 375 44.28 11.77 -13.01
N VAL A 376 43.81 12.62 -13.92
CA VAL A 376 42.42 12.82 -14.38
C VAL A 376 41.66 11.52 -14.77
N GLY A 377 42.32 10.36 -14.83
CA GLY A 377 41.68 9.05 -15.05
C GLY A 377 41.58 8.11 -13.84
N GLY A 378 42.36 8.29 -12.76
CA GLY A 378 42.43 7.31 -11.67
C GLY A 378 41.31 7.44 -10.64
N GLY A 379 41.09 8.65 -10.13
CA GLY A 379 40.00 8.93 -9.19
C GLY A 379 38.63 8.74 -9.83
N ARG A 380 38.47 9.11 -11.12
CA ARG A 380 37.22 8.91 -11.85
C ARG A 380 36.94 7.43 -12.10
N ARG A 381 37.92 6.65 -12.56
CA ARG A 381 37.75 5.19 -12.71
C ARG A 381 37.43 4.48 -11.40
N LEU A 382 38.05 4.89 -10.30
CA LEU A 382 37.76 4.31 -9.00
C LEU A 382 36.35 4.67 -8.52
N VAL A 383 35.90 5.90 -8.78
CA VAL A 383 34.52 6.33 -8.52
C VAL A 383 33.55 5.55 -9.40
N ASP A 384 33.80 5.46 -10.71
CA ASP A 384 32.96 4.71 -11.65
C ASP A 384 32.91 3.20 -11.26
N GLU A 385 34.02 2.63 -10.78
CA GLU A 385 34.07 1.25 -10.27
C GLU A 385 33.27 1.08 -8.96
N PHE A 386 33.32 2.04 -8.04
CA PHE A 386 32.49 2.03 -6.84
C PHE A 386 31.02 2.25 -7.17
N GLU A 387 30.69 3.10 -8.14
CA GLU A 387 29.34 3.32 -8.64
C GLU A 387 28.78 2.06 -9.32
N ALA A 388 29.59 1.38 -10.12
CA ALA A 388 29.22 0.10 -10.73
C ALA A 388 28.98 -0.99 -9.67
N ARG A 389 29.89 -1.13 -8.68
CA ARG A 389 29.70 -2.07 -7.56
C ARG A 389 28.47 -1.74 -6.73
N LEU A 390 28.16 -0.46 -6.56
CA LEU A 390 26.97 0.00 -5.83
C LEU A 390 25.68 -0.28 -6.64
N ALA A 391 25.71 -0.07 -7.95
CA ALA A 391 24.61 -0.43 -8.85
C ALA A 391 24.34 -1.94 -8.84
N ASP A 392 25.38 -2.77 -8.92
CA ASP A 392 25.27 -4.23 -8.85
C ASP A 392 24.75 -4.72 -7.50
N ALA A 393 25.24 -4.13 -6.40
CA ALA A 393 24.75 -4.43 -5.05
C ALA A 393 23.28 -4.04 -4.89
N ASN A 394 22.86 -2.88 -5.41
CA ASN A 394 21.46 -2.45 -5.40
C ASN A 394 20.58 -3.37 -6.25
N ALA A 395 21.01 -3.73 -7.46
CA ALA A 395 20.27 -4.67 -8.31
C ALA A 395 20.12 -6.04 -7.65
N ASN A 396 21.16 -6.54 -6.98
CA ASN A 396 21.09 -7.77 -6.19
C ASN A 396 20.14 -7.65 -5.00
N CYS A 397 20.16 -6.52 -4.30
CA CYS A 397 19.24 -6.24 -3.19
C CYS A 397 17.79 -6.23 -3.67
N GLU A 398 17.49 -5.55 -4.79
CA GLU A 398 16.14 -5.53 -5.37
C GLU A 398 15.68 -6.92 -5.82
N ARG A 399 16.56 -7.71 -6.45
CA ARG A 399 16.24 -9.11 -6.83
C ARG A 399 15.94 -9.95 -5.58
N ALA A 400 16.75 -9.82 -4.53
CA ALA A 400 16.54 -10.52 -3.27
C ALA A 400 15.22 -10.10 -2.61
N GLN A 401 14.90 -8.79 -2.60
CA GLN A 401 13.65 -8.26 -2.08
C GLN A 401 12.44 -8.81 -2.84
N LYS A 402 12.46 -8.79 -4.18
CA LYS A 402 11.37 -9.35 -5.01
C LYS A 402 11.17 -10.85 -4.76
N LYS A 403 12.26 -11.61 -4.58
CA LYS A 403 12.19 -13.03 -4.19
C LYS A 403 11.57 -13.19 -2.79
N TYR A 404 12.00 -12.40 -1.82
CA TYR A 404 11.44 -12.40 -0.47
C TYR A 404 9.96 -12.05 -0.45
N GLU A 405 9.53 -11.02 -1.18
CA GLU A 405 8.12 -10.65 -1.27
C GLU A 405 7.26 -11.76 -1.88
N ARG A 406 7.78 -12.47 -2.90
CA ARG A 406 7.10 -13.63 -3.48
C ARG A 406 6.95 -14.75 -2.45
N VAL A 407 8.04 -15.11 -1.75
CA VAL A 407 8.03 -16.17 -0.74
C VAL A 407 7.15 -15.79 0.45
N ALA A 408 7.19 -14.54 0.91
CA ALA A 408 6.34 -14.04 1.99
C ALA A 408 4.85 -14.13 1.64
N LYS A 409 4.46 -13.79 0.40
CA LYS A 409 3.07 -13.96 -0.07
C LYS A 409 2.65 -15.44 -0.05
N ILE A 410 3.53 -16.34 -0.48
CA ILE A 410 3.27 -17.79 -0.43
C ILE A 410 3.12 -18.24 1.03
N LEU A 411 3.98 -17.78 1.94
CA LEU A 411 3.93 -18.12 3.36
C LEU A 411 2.64 -17.63 4.03
N VAL A 412 2.20 -16.40 3.73
CA VAL A 412 0.92 -15.85 4.22
C VAL A 412 -0.27 -16.69 3.72
N ASN A 413 -0.27 -17.07 2.45
CA ASN A 413 -1.31 -17.93 1.88
C ASN A 413 -1.29 -19.33 2.51
N MET A 414 -0.10 -19.90 2.76
CA MET A 414 0.07 -21.19 3.41
C MET A 414 -0.43 -21.15 4.87
N LYS A 415 -0.14 -20.06 5.58
CA LYS A 415 -0.62 -19.81 6.95
C LYS A 415 -2.15 -19.74 6.99
N ALA A 416 -2.75 -18.94 6.12
CA ALA A 416 -4.21 -18.82 6.02
C ALA A 416 -4.88 -20.15 5.62
N GLY A 417 -4.30 -20.87 4.65
CA GLY A 417 -4.78 -22.19 4.23
C GLY A 417 -4.70 -23.23 5.35
N THR A 418 -3.58 -23.27 6.07
CA THR A 418 -3.36 -24.16 7.22
C THR A 418 -4.35 -23.86 8.33
N GLN A 419 -4.54 -22.58 8.67
CA GLN A 419 -5.52 -22.15 9.67
C GLN A 419 -6.93 -22.61 9.30
N HIS A 420 -7.33 -22.39 8.05
CA HIS A 420 -8.65 -22.79 7.58
C HIS A 420 -8.87 -24.31 7.58
N VAL A 421 -7.84 -25.11 7.28
CA VAL A 421 -7.91 -26.58 7.42
C VAL A 421 -8.02 -26.96 8.89
N ALA A 422 -7.20 -26.37 9.77
CA ALA A 422 -7.24 -26.63 11.21
C ALA A 422 -8.63 -26.30 11.81
N ASP A 423 -9.21 -25.14 11.47
CA ASP A 423 -10.54 -24.71 11.90
C ASP A 423 -11.63 -25.69 11.45
N LYS A 424 -11.55 -26.19 10.20
CA LYS A 424 -12.49 -27.19 9.69
C LYS A 424 -12.37 -28.54 10.39
N LEU A 425 -11.15 -28.94 10.75
CA LEU A 425 -10.88 -30.19 11.46
C LEU A 425 -11.17 -30.10 12.97
N GLU A 426 -11.37 -28.90 13.53
CA GLU A 426 -11.77 -28.69 14.93
C GLU A 426 -13.18 -29.27 15.23
N VAL A 427 -14.05 -29.26 14.23
CA VAL A 427 -15.43 -29.77 14.35
C VAL A 427 -15.46 -31.30 14.44
N ILE A 428 -14.43 -31.98 13.93
CA ILE A 428 -14.34 -33.45 13.96
C ILE A 428 -13.82 -33.90 15.33
N LYS A 429 -14.75 -34.01 16.28
CA LYS A 429 -14.50 -34.54 17.61
C LYS A 429 -14.58 -36.06 17.57
N THR A 430 -13.50 -36.73 17.17
CA THR A 430 -13.34 -38.15 17.48
C THR A 430 -13.18 -38.30 19.00
N ASP A 431 -13.82 -39.27 19.64
CA ASP A 431 -13.77 -39.42 21.11
C ASP A 431 -12.35 -39.69 21.64
N GLN A 432 -11.40 -40.09 20.78
CA GLN A 432 -9.97 -40.20 21.08
C GLN A 432 -9.17 -38.89 20.85
N ALA A 433 -9.78 -37.86 20.26
CA ALA A 433 -9.14 -36.55 20.04
C ALA A 433 -9.16 -35.65 21.26
N ARG A 434 -9.99 -35.96 22.28
CA ARG A 434 -9.99 -35.22 23.56
C ARG A 434 -8.72 -35.45 24.38
N ASP A 435 -8.18 -36.67 24.34
CA ASP A 435 -6.97 -37.02 25.10
C ASP A 435 -5.70 -36.49 24.41
N PHE A 436 -5.65 -36.47 23.07
CA PHE A 436 -4.52 -35.88 22.32
C PHE A 436 -4.55 -34.35 22.23
N ALA A 437 -5.74 -33.73 22.20
CA ALA A 437 -5.84 -32.26 22.21
C ALA A 437 -5.39 -31.66 23.56
N ALA A 438 -5.50 -32.41 24.66
CA ALA A 438 -5.07 -31.97 25.99
C ALA A 438 -3.55 -32.05 26.20
N GLU A 439 -2.85 -33.02 25.59
CA GLU A 439 -1.38 -33.14 25.70
C GLU A 439 -0.62 -32.18 24.77
N CYS A 440 -1.18 -31.81 23.61
CA CYS A 440 -0.49 -30.96 22.62
C CYS A 440 -0.92 -29.48 22.62
N PHE A 441 -2.05 -29.10 23.24
CA PHE A 441 -2.52 -27.71 23.31
C PHE A 441 -2.84 -27.28 24.75
N PRO A 442 -1.86 -26.78 25.52
CA PRO A 442 -2.16 -25.99 26.71
C PRO A 442 -2.56 -24.58 26.27
N GLY A 443 -3.77 -24.42 25.71
CA GLY A 443 -4.33 -23.12 25.34
C GLY A 443 -3.73 -22.48 24.08
N GLN A 444 -4.61 -22.05 23.17
CA GLN A 444 -4.37 -21.11 22.06
C GLN A 444 -2.90 -20.86 21.68
N ALA A 445 -2.24 -21.85 21.05
CA ALA A 445 -0.98 -21.58 20.37
C ALA A 445 -1.30 -20.76 19.12
N GLN A 446 -0.86 -19.51 19.10
CA GLN A 446 -0.98 -18.63 17.95
C GLN A 446 -0.26 -19.28 16.77
N LEU A 447 -0.89 -19.35 15.59
CA LEU A 447 -0.26 -19.84 14.37
C LEU A 447 0.91 -18.88 14.05
N THR A 448 2.14 -19.31 14.32
CA THR A 448 3.37 -18.57 14.06
C THR A 448 4.06 -19.14 12.83
N ASP A 449 4.96 -18.39 12.21
CA ASP A 449 5.57 -18.79 10.93
C ASP A 449 6.46 -20.04 11.08
N GLU A 450 6.93 -20.34 12.30
CA GLU A 450 7.68 -21.54 12.64
C GLU A 450 6.78 -22.76 12.92
N SER A 451 5.53 -22.55 13.38
CA SER A 451 4.61 -23.64 13.74
C SER A 451 3.68 -24.10 12.63
N ILE A 452 3.74 -23.49 11.43
CA ILE A 452 2.87 -23.85 10.29
C ILE A 452 3.08 -25.32 9.89
N ALA A 453 4.33 -25.79 9.86
CA ALA A 453 4.65 -27.18 9.50
C ALA A 453 4.10 -28.17 10.53
N ASP A 454 4.26 -27.87 11.82
CA ASP A 454 3.77 -28.70 12.92
C ASP A 454 2.24 -28.80 12.92
N VAL A 455 1.54 -27.68 12.66
CA VAL A 455 0.08 -27.66 12.57
C VAL A 455 -0.43 -28.37 11.32
N LEU A 456 0.26 -28.26 10.18
CA LEU A 456 -0.06 -29.05 8.98
C LEU A 456 0.09 -30.55 9.22
N GLN A 457 1.17 -30.98 9.88
CA GLN A 457 1.38 -32.39 10.23
C GLN A 457 0.29 -32.91 11.16
N GLN A 458 -0.18 -32.08 12.11
CA GLN A 458 -1.30 -32.42 12.97
C GLN A 458 -2.64 -32.50 12.21
N CYS A 459 -2.86 -31.61 11.24
CA CYS A 459 -4.03 -31.67 10.35
C CYS A 459 -4.02 -32.98 9.52
N GLU A 460 -2.86 -33.36 8.99
CA GLU A 460 -2.66 -34.62 8.27
C GLU A 460 -2.97 -35.83 9.16
N GLN A 461 -2.43 -35.90 10.38
CA GLN A 461 -2.71 -37.00 11.31
C GLN A 461 -4.19 -37.09 11.69
N ARG A 462 -4.86 -35.95 11.88
CA ARG A 462 -6.31 -35.93 12.14
C ARG A 462 -7.09 -36.44 10.92
N LEU A 463 -6.74 -35.99 9.72
CA LEU A 463 -7.36 -36.45 8.47
C LEU A 463 -7.19 -37.96 8.27
N ILE A 464 -5.99 -38.50 8.47
CA ILE A 464 -5.72 -39.95 8.37
C ILE A 464 -6.59 -40.73 9.37
N ARG A 465 -6.62 -40.31 10.64
CA ARG A 465 -7.47 -40.98 11.65
C ARG A 465 -8.96 -40.90 11.33
N THR A 466 -9.42 -39.79 10.76
CA THR A 466 -10.81 -39.69 10.30
C THR A 466 -11.07 -40.64 9.14
N LEU A 467 -10.15 -40.70 8.17
CA LEU A 467 -10.24 -41.63 7.05
C LEU A 467 -10.31 -43.09 7.54
N ASP A 468 -9.46 -43.46 8.51
CA ASP A 468 -9.45 -44.79 9.13
C ASP A 468 -10.75 -45.09 9.90
N SER A 469 -11.33 -44.09 10.57
CA SER A 469 -12.63 -44.25 11.25
C SER A 469 -13.80 -44.45 10.28
N PHE A 470 -13.67 -43.97 9.04
CA PHE A 470 -14.66 -44.14 7.98
C PHE A 470 -14.39 -45.37 7.09
N ALA A 471 -13.23 -46.03 7.21
CA ALA A 471 -12.81 -47.16 6.38
C ALA A 471 -13.61 -48.48 6.64
N GLY A 472 -14.72 -48.42 7.38
CA GLY A 472 -15.66 -49.52 7.60
C GLY A 472 -17.15 -49.16 7.49
N ASP A 473 -17.49 -47.91 7.15
CA ASP A 473 -18.89 -47.46 7.01
C ASP A 473 -19.35 -47.54 5.55
N ASP A 474 -20.02 -48.63 5.19
CA ASP A 474 -20.59 -48.89 3.84
C ASP A 474 -21.59 -47.81 3.38
N GLU A 475 -22.19 -47.05 4.30
CA GLU A 475 -23.08 -45.92 4.00
C GLU A 475 -22.32 -44.70 3.45
N LEU A 476 -21.11 -44.44 3.93
CA LEU A 476 -20.31 -43.31 3.47
C LEU A 476 -19.69 -43.59 2.09
N ALA A 477 -19.28 -44.84 1.83
CA ALA A 477 -18.80 -45.26 0.52
C ALA A 477 -19.86 -45.00 -0.58
N ARG A 478 -21.14 -45.31 -0.29
CA ARG A 478 -22.26 -45.01 -1.19
C ARG A 478 -22.51 -43.51 -1.36
N ALA A 479 -22.41 -42.72 -0.29
CA ALA A 479 -22.60 -41.27 -0.35
C ALA A 479 -21.48 -40.58 -1.17
N VAL A 480 -20.24 -41.06 -1.07
CA VAL A 480 -19.11 -40.58 -1.87
C VAL A 480 -19.29 -40.94 -3.35
N GLU A 481 -19.74 -42.16 -3.64
CA GLU A 481 -20.02 -42.63 -5.00
C GLU A 481 -21.19 -41.86 -5.66
N GLU A 482 -22.20 -41.46 -4.87
CA GLU A 482 -23.33 -40.62 -5.31
C GLU A 482 -22.88 -39.17 -5.62
N VAL A 483 -21.94 -38.62 -4.85
CA VAL A 483 -21.34 -37.30 -5.09
C VAL A 483 -20.39 -37.30 -6.30
N GLU A 484 -19.63 -38.37 -6.52
CA GLU A 484 -18.80 -38.56 -7.72
C GLU A 484 -19.65 -38.73 -8.98
N MET A 485 -20.76 -39.47 -8.92
CA MET A 485 -21.74 -39.57 -10.01
C MET A 485 -22.38 -38.22 -10.34
N ALA A 486 -22.71 -37.40 -9.32
CA ALA A 486 -23.24 -36.05 -9.53
C ALA A 486 -22.23 -35.09 -10.19
N ARG A 487 -20.91 -35.31 -9.98
CA ARG A 487 -19.84 -34.54 -10.62
C ARG A 487 -19.53 -34.97 -12.05
N SER A 488 -19.90 -36.18 -12.44
CA SER A 488 -19.49 -36.81 -13.71
C SER A 488 -20.51 -36.64 -14.85
N THR A 489 -21.63 -35.94 -14.62
CA THR A 489 -22.62 -35.65 -15.67
C THR A 489 -22.22 -34.40 -16.47
N PRO A 490 -21.92 -34.52 -17.78
CA PRO A 490 -21.60 -33.37 -18.62
C PRO A 490 -22.91 -32.75 -19.12
N SER A 491 -23.36 -31.67 -18.49
CA SER A 491 -24.40 -30.82 -19.07
C SER A 491 -23.76 -29.87 -20.09
N GLY A 492 -24.00 -30.14 -21.36
CA GLY A 492 -23.67 -29.23 -22.46
C GLY A 492 -24.75 -28.16 -22.64
N GLY A 493 -24.31 -26.93 -22.93
CA GLY A 493 -25.09 -25.95 -23.68
C GLY A 493 -25.73 -24.80 -22.90
N ASP A 494 -24.97 -23.71 -22.82
CA ASP A 494 -25.36 -22.31 -23.07
C ASP A 494 -26.43 -21.60 -22.19
N SER A 495 -26.03 -20.38 -21.79
CA SER A 495 -26.80 -19.21 -21.38
C SER A 495 -27.22 -19.03 -19.90
N SER A 496 -26.90 -17.82 -19.43
CA SER A 496 -27.24 -17.16 -18.15
C SER A 496 -26.32 -17.42 -16.95
N ASP A 497 -25.22 -16.67 -16.98
CA ASP A 497 -24.36 -16.31 -15.85
C ASP A 497 -25.19 -15.56 -14.78
N GLY A 498 -25.39 -16.16 -13.60
CA GLY A 498 -26.13 -15.50 -12.52
C GLY A 498 -26.60 -16.35 -11.34
N ALA A 499 -26.61 -17.69 -11.44
CA ALA A 499 -27.18 -18.55 -10.39
C ALA A 499 -26.19 -19.47 -9.66
N LEU A 500 -24.88 -19.32 -9.87
CA LEU A 500 -23.84 -20.14 -9.21
C LEU A 500 -23.03 -19.41 -8.13
N ASP A 501 -23.32 -18.13 -7.86
CA ASP A 501 -22.50 -17.32 -6.94
C ASP A 501 -22.93 -17.39 -5.47
N GLN A 502 -24.07 -18.03 -5.15
CA GLN A 502 -24.56 -18.14 -3.76
C GLN A 502 -24.05 -19.35 -2.98
N ARG A 503 -23.43 -20.34 -3.63
CA ARG A 503 -22.81 -21.50 -2.95
C ARG A 503 -21.29 -21.37 -2.76
N MET A 504 -20.69 -20.24 -3.15
CA MET A 504 -19.23 -20.05 -3.13
C MET A 504 -18.67 -19.21 -1.97
N GLN A 505 -19.50 -18.78 -1.02
CA GLN A 505 -19.03 -17.88 0.05
C GLN A 505 -17.99 -18.51 1.01
N ASN A 506 -17.87 -19.84 1.06
CA ASN A 506 -16.91 -20.55 1.94
C ASN A 506 -15.91 -21.45 1.19
N ASN A 507 -15.79 -21.30 -0.13
CA ASN A 507 -14.93 -22.16 -0.95
C ASN A 507 -13.75 -21.35 -1.50
N VAL A 508 -12.70 -21.19 -0.69
CA VAL A 508 -11.41 -20.68 -1.18
C VAL A 508 -10.78 -21.76 -2.06
N ARG A 509 -11.02 -21.69 -3.37
CA ARG A 509 -10.21 -22.45 -4.34
C ARG A 509 -8.82 -21.84 -4.33
N ILE A 510 -7.83 -22.60 -3.87
CA ILE A 510 -6.42 -22.28 -4.08
C ILE A 510 -6.20 -22.35 -5.60
N GLY A 511 -6.06 -21.19 -6.23
CA GLY A 511 -5.68 -21.09 -7.63
C GLY A 511 -4.23 -21.58 -7.77
N VAL A 512 -4.04 -22.88 -7.97
CA VAL A 512 -2.78 -23.40 -8.50
C VAL A 512 -2.78 -22.99 -9.97
N ASN A 513 -2.12 -21.88 -10.28
CA ASN A 513 -1.97 -21.41 -11.65
C ASN A 513 -1.30 -22.51 -12.50
N ALA A 514 -2.10 -23.13 -13.35
CA ALA A 514 -1.65 -23.82 -14.55
C ALA A 514 -1.18 -22.77 -15.57
N HIS A 515 0.10 -22.39 -15.50
CA HIS A 515 0.95 -22.10 -16.66
C HIS A 515 2.40 -21.95 -16.17
N VAL A 516 3.01 -23.09 -15.84
CA VAL A 516 4.46 -23.25 -16.00
C VAL A 516 4.64 -23.79 -17.41
N THR A 517 4.54 -22.92 -18.40
CA THR A 517 5.27 -23.14 -19.63
C THR A 517 6.71 -22.80 -19.30
N GLY A 518 7.55 -23.82 -19.28
CA GLY A 518 8.99 -23.62 -19.36
C GLY A 518 9.27 -22.80 -20.62
N ASP A 519 9.95 -21.68 -20.44
CA ASP A 519 10.88 -21.23 -21.46
C ASP A 519 12.26 -21.59 -20.93
N GLU A 520 12.86 -22.48 -21.69
CA GLU A 520 14.21 -22.98 -21.60
C GLU A 520 15.21 -21.83 -21.72
N GLU A 521 16.35 -22.01 -21.07
CA GLU A 521 17.55 -21.23 -21.33
C GLU A 521 17.88 -21.26 -22.83
N SER A 522 17.77 -20.11 -23.50
CA SER A 522 18.44 -19.88 -24.78
C SER A 522 19.52 -18.84 -24.55
N ASP A 523 20.71 -19.35 -24.29
CA ASP A 523 21.98 -18.65 -24.42
C ASP A 523 22.09 -18.11 -25.86
N GLY A 524 22.01 -16.79 -25.99
CA GLY A 524 21.95 -16.09 -27.27
C GLY A 524 22.85 -14.88 -27.24
N TYR A 525 24.13 -15.11 -27.57
CA TYR A 525 25.02 -14.06 -28.05
C TYR A 525 24.35 -13.32 -29.21
N PHE A 526 23.96 -12.07 -28.98
CA PHE A 526 23.80 -11.09 -30.05
C PHE A 526 24.46 -9.78 -29.61
N THR A 527 25.66 -9.63 -30.16
CA THR A 527 26.34 -8.41 -30.61
C THR A 527 25.60 -7.09 -30.40
N ASP A 528 26.29 -6.18 -29.70
CA ASP A 528 26.52 -4.78 -30.07
C ASP A 528 25.57 -4.21 -31.13
N ASP A 529 24.56 -3.47 -30.67
CA ASP A 529 23.94 -2.38 -31.42
C ASP A 529 23.65 -1.25 -30.42
N GLU A 530 24.56 -0.29 -30.44
CA GLU A 530 24.41 1.15 -30.20
C GLU A 530 23.61 1.62 -28.96
N GLU A 531 24.36 2.25 -28.06
CA GLU A 531 23.89 3.22 -27.08
C GLU A 531 23.01 4.31 -27.73
N ASP A 532 21.70 4.11 -27.76
CA ASP A 532 20.77 5.24 -27.77
C ASP A 532 20.70 5.81 -26.35
N GLU A 533 21.67 6.67 -26.04
CA GLU A 533 21.53 7.72 -25.02
C GLU A 533 20.21 8.44 -25.30
N ARG A 534 19.15 8.05 -24.58
CA ARG A 534 17.90 8.79 -24.58
C ARG A 534 18.15 10.13 -23.89
N ASP A 535 18.50 11.11 -24.70
CA ASP A 535 18.53 12.53 -24.35
C ASP A 535 17.29 12.87 -23.53
N VAL A 536 17.55 13.33 -22.30
CA VAL A 536 16.53 13.89 -21.42
C VAL A 536 15.85 15.02 -22.20
N PRO A 537 14.53 14.92 -22.51
CA PRO A 537 13.93 15.84 -23.46
C PRO A 537 13.99 17.28 -22.94
N ASP A 538 14.67 18.15 -23.69
CA ASP A 538 14.88 19.53 -23.30
C ASP A 538 13.52 20.25 -23.12
N ARG A 539 13.51 21.30 -22.29
CA ARG A 539 12.28 21.99 -21.84
C ARG A 539 11.39 22.44 -23.01
N LEU A 540 11.98 22.75 -24.17
CA LEU A 540 11.27 23.12 -25.39
C LEU A 540 10.58 21.93 -26.05
N PHE A 541 11.17 20.73 -26.01
CA PHE A 541 10.55 19.50 -26.52
C PHE A 541 9.35 19.07 -25.66
N VAL A 542 9.48 19.13 -24.33
CA VAL A 542 8.35 18.84 -23.42
C VAL A 542 7.21 19.86 -23.60
N LYS A 543 7.55 21.13 -23.86
CA LYS A 543 6.56 22.17 -24.17
C LYS A 543 5.90 21.96 -25.53
N ALA A 544 6.65 21.52 -26.55
CA ALA A 544 6.10 21.19 -27.87
C ALA A 544 5.20 19.95 -27.80
N ALA A 545 5.62 18.90 -27.10
CA ALA A 545 4.85 17.66 -26.92
C ALA A 545 3.55 17.91 -26.13
N SER A 546 3.60 18.73 -25.08
CA SER A 546 2.39 19.11 -24.32
C SER A 546 1.45 20.00 -25.14
N LEU A 547 1.96 20.93 -25.95
CA LEU A 547 1.16 21.69 -26.92
C LEU A 547 0.53 20.80 -27.99
N GLN A 548 1.25 19.80 -28.48
CA GLN A 548 0.76 18.86 -29.47
C GLN A 548 -0.30 17.91 -28.89
N MET A 549 -0.15 17.51 -27.62
CA MET A 549 -1.19 16.78 -26.87
C MET A 549 -2.44 17.65 -26.63
N MET A 550 -2.27 18.92 -26.27
CA MET A 550 -3.40 19.86 -26.14
C MET A 550 -4.10 20.12 -27.48
N GLN A 551 -3.36 20.23 -28.59
CA GLN A 551 -3.95 20.36 -29.93
C GLN A 551 -4.67 19.09 -30.36
N LYS A 552 -4.12 17.89 -30.08
CA LYS A 552 -4.81 16.61 -30.32
C LYS A 552 -6.06 16.47 -29.44
N ALA A 553 -6.02 16.93 -28.20
CA ALA A 553 -7.19 16.96 -27.32
C ALA A 553 -8.27 17.95 -27.83
N ALA A 554 -7.86 19.13 -28.29
CA ALA A 554 -8.75 20.12 -28.89
C ALA A 554 -9.36 19.63 -30.22
N GLN A 555 -8.59 18.91 -31.05
CA GLN A 555 -9.10 18.26 -32.26
C GLN A 555 -10.08 17.13 -31.93
N ARG A 556 -9.82 16.33 -30.88
CA ARG A 556 -10.77 15.30 -30.40
C ARG A 556 -12.06 15.94 -29.87
N PHE A 557 -11.97 17.10 -29.21
CA PHE A 557 -13.14 17.88 -28.77
C PHE A 557 -13.93 18.46 -29.95
N LYS A 558 -13.25 19.01 -30.97
CA LYS A 558 -13.87 19.45 -32.25
C LYS A 558 -14.52 18.29 -33.01
N LYS A 559 -13.91 17.11 -33.04
CA LYS A 559 -14.47 15.90 -33.69
C LYS A 559 -15.69 15.36 -32.93
N LYS A 560 -15.74 15.54 -31.61
CA LYS A 560 -16.90 15.19 -30.76
C LYS A 560 -18.06 16.20 -30.93
N MET A 561 -17.77 17.49 -31.08
CA MET A 561 -18.76 18.52 -31.44
C MET A 561 -19.27 18.39 -32.88
N GLY A 562 -18.40 18.04 -33.84
CA GLY A 562 -18.80 17.78 -35.23
C GLY A 562 -19.65 16.52 -35.43
N ARG A 563 -19.60 15.57 -34.48
CA ARG A 563 -20.46 14.38 -34.47
C ARG A 563 -21.83 14.63 -33.81
N PHE A 564 -21.97 15.74 -33.07
CA PHE A 564 -23.26 16.18 -32.52
C PHE A 564 -24.04 17.02 -33.55
N THR A 565 -23.35 17.70 -34.47
CA THR A 565 -24.00 18.51 -35.53
C THR A 565 -24.38 17.74 -36.79
N SER A 566 -23.96 16.47 -36.96
CA SER A 566 -24.33 15.64 -38.12
C SER A 566 -25.58 14.76 -37.90
N MET A 567 -26.22 14.84 -36.73
CA MET A 567 -27.48 14.12 -36.40
C MET A 567 -28.72 15.03 -36.39
N ALA A 568 -28.54 16.34 -36.60
CA ALA A 568 -29.64 17.31 -36.64
C ALA A 568 -29.61 18.08 -37.96
N GLY A 569 -30.09 17.43 -39.02
CA GLY A 569 -30.39 18.08 -40.29
C GLY A 569 -31.80 17.74 -40.71
N ARG A 570 -32.74 18.65 -40.47
CA ARG A 570 -33.80 19.09 -41.41
C ARG A 570 -34.88 19.90 -40.66
N HIS A 571 -35.07 21.14 -41.13
CA HIS A 571 -36.32 21.87 -41.35
C HIS A 571 -36.21 23.37 -40.98
N SER A 572 -36.53 24.19 -41.98
CA SER A 572 -36.89 25.61 -41.96
C SER A 572 -37.74 25.83 -43.23
N PRO A 573 -38.56 26.89 -43.40
CA PRO A 573 -38.96 27.97 -42.47
C PRO A 573 -40.48 28.33 -42.51
N SER A 574 -41.00 29.06 -41.50
CA SER A 574 -42.12 30.04 -41.56
C SER A 574 -42.49 30.47 -40.12
N ASP A 575 -42.28 31.71 -39.66
CA ASP A 575 -43.01 32.99 -39.87
C ASP A 575 -44.09 33.28 -38.80
N HIS A 576 -44.09 34.55 -38.33
CA HIS A 576 -44.98 35.25 -37.37
C HIS A 576 -44.86 34.88 -35.86
N GLY A 577 -44.85 35.79 -34.88
CA GLY A 577 -44.89 37.25 -34.82
C GLY A 577 -45.15 37.73 -33.37
N LEU A 578 -44.58 38.90 -33.03
CA LEU A 578 -45.02 39.92 -32.04
C LEU A 578 -44.75 39.75 -30.53
N GLY A 579 -44.29 40.87 -29.93
CA GLY A 579 -44.45 41.23 -28.51
C GLY A 579 -43.13 41.51 -27.77
N SER A 580 -42.42 42.59 -28.08
CA SER A 580 -42.36 43.80 -27.24
C SER A 580 -41.95 43.56 -25.77
N GLU A 581 -40.68 43.83 -25.44
CA GLU A 581 -40.29 44.96 -24.57
C GLU A 581 -38.78 44.90 -24.26
N SER A 582 -38.16 46.06 -24.42
CA SER A 582 -36.83 46.46 -23.98
C SER A 582 -37.07 47.86 -23.37
N PRO A 583 -36.21 48.42 -22.49
CA PRO A 583 -34.77 48.39 -22.72
C PRO A 583 -33.85 48.59 -21.49
N LEU A 584 -32.55 48.75 -21.81
CA LEU A 584 -31.48 49.40 -21.04
C LEU A 584 -30.85 48.54 -19.92
N SER A 585 -29.53 48.49 -19.72
CA SER A 585 -28.40 49.13 -20.39
C SER A 585 -27.10 48.58 -19.78
N THR A 586 -26.12 48.27 -20.64
CA THR A 586 -24.69 48.63 -20.53
C THR A 586 -23.96 48.45 -19.18
N LEU A 587 -22.94 47.58 -19.15
CA LEU A 587 -21.51 47.95 -19.15
C LEU A 587 -20.64 46.79 -18.66
N SER A 588 -19.59 46.53 -19.42
CA SER A 588 -18.43 45.70 -19.07
C SER A 588 -17.27 46.65 -18.66
N PRO A 589 -16.04 46.17 -18.44
CA PRO A 589 -15.45 45.74 -17.17
C PRO A 589 -14.31 46.70 -16.71
N ASN A 590 -13.85 46.64 -15.45
CA ASN A 590 -12.48 47.08 -15.18
C ASN A 590 -11.80 46.46 -13.95
N TRP A 591 -10.49 46.31 -14.12
CA TRP A 591 -9.47 45.77 -13.23
C TRP A 591 -9.15 46.70 -12.05
N GLY A 592 -8.58 46.14 -10.98
CA GLY A 592 -8.04 46.91 -9.86
C GLY A 592 -7.14 46.10 -8.94
N SER A 593 -5.83 46.19 -9.18
CA SER A 593 -4.72 45.82 -8.31
C SER A 593 -4.72 46.60 -6.98
N SER A 594 -4.28 46.00 -5.87
CA SER A 594 -3.67 46.76 -4.76
C SER A 594 -2.88 45.88 -3.78
N THR A 595 -1.61 46.22 -3.62
CA THR A 595 -0.73 46.04 -2.45
C THR A 595 0.08 47.34 -2.31
N PRO A 596 0.78 47.56 -1.19
CA PRO A 596 0.40 47.96 0.17
C PRO A 596 0.74 49.47 0.42
N PRO A 597 0.67 50.08 1.64
CA PRO A 597 1.89 50.29 2.48
C PRO A 597 1.57 50.54 4.01
N PRO A 598 2.36 51.26 4.88
CA PRO A 598 3.08 50.60 5.98
C PRO A 598 3.13 51.34 7.36
N VAL A 599 3.89 50.77 8.33
CA VAL A 599 4.58 51.32 9.52
C VAL A 599 3.83 52.22 10.54
N LYS A 600 3.85 51.84 11.84
CA LYS A 600 4.43 52.62 12.97
C LYS A 600 4.33 51.90 14.32
N GLY A 601 5.47 51.79 15.00
CA GLY A 601 5.60 51.21 16.33
C GLY A 601 5.17 52.13 17.46
N LYS A 602 5.04 51.53 18.66
CA LYS A 602 5.12 52.23 19.94
C LYS A 602 5.86 51.35 20.95
N VAL A 603 6.96 51.91 21.43
CA VAL A 603 7.66 51.59 22.67
C VAL A 603 6.80 52.11 23.83
N SER A 604 6.59 51.32 24.88
CA SER A 604 6.30 51.87 26.21
C SER A 604 6.88 50.99 27.31
N GLN A 605 7.65 51.65 28.17
CA GLN A 605 8.32 51.13 29.35
C GLN A 605 7.34 50.63 30.43
N GLY A 606 7.79 49.67 31.23
CA GLY A 606 7.19 49.29 32.52
C GLY A 606 8.25 48.74 33.45
N LYS A 607 8.70 49.57 34.39
CA LYS A 607 9.62 49.26 35.51
C LYS A 607 8.93 48.46 36.62
N LYS A 608 9.76 47.78 37.42
CA LYS A 608 9.68 47.33 38.84
C LYS A 608 9.83 45.81 38.94
N ALA A 609 10.97 45.25 39.37
CA ALA A 609 11.62 45.33 40.69
C ALA A 609 10.67 44.87 41.82
N ASP A 610 10.84 43.64 42.29
CA ASP A 610 11.35 43.36 43.64
C ASP A 610 11.59 41.84 43.84
N PRO A 611 12.40 41.44 44.84
CA PRO A 611 13.22 40.22 44.81
C PRO A 611 12.70 39.09 45.71
N GLU A 612 13.13 37.87 45.40
CA GLU A 612 13.56 36.82 46.34
C GLU A 612 14.67 35.99 45.68
#